data_AF-A0A946S0F2-F1
#
_entry.id   AF-A0A946S0F2-F1
#
_cell.length_a   1.000
_cell.length_b   1.000
_cell.length_c   1.000
_cell.angle_alpha   90.00
_cell.angle_beta   90.00
_cell.angle_gamma   90.00
#
_symmetry.space_group_name_H-M   'P 1'
#
loop_
_entity.id
_entity.type
_entity.pdbx_description
1 polymer ?
#
loop_
_entity_poly.entity_id
_entity_poly.type
_entity_poly.pdbx_seq_one_letter_code
_entity_poly.pdbx_strand_id
1 'polypeptide(L)'
;MAKQPRHRPHRKFENAKRLILECELEECPHCGDVLKPRNTWHMRKRVQTLEGPIFVGGKTKECISEKCSHPGKHYYANQALLISLPKSTYGLDVLAYIGWQHEHEHKQLVEIQRELNERGILVNERNTGKLYRQFLAFLGAMSERTKKRLEQAVDEHGGLIWAMDALQPEGHGTLLYVLYEVLSNTPVAAIQLEHAKTKKLLKWLEPYKALPYPILATLSDGEAAIIETLEICWPDAPRQRCQAHFLNNLADPALIYDDELRKWMKKDLGGLPKAPEYPLF
;
A
#
# COMPACT_ATOMS: atom_id res chain seq x y z
N MET A 1 -2.84 -15.48 -30.44
CA MET A 1 -2.23 -14.14 -30.61
C MET A 1 -0.71 -14.26 -30.61
N ALA A 2 -0.01 -13.51 -31.47
CA ALA A 2 1.45 -13.57 -31.60
C ALA A 2 2.15 -13.13 -30.29
N LYS A 3 3.20 -13.86 -29.91
CA LYS A 3 4.01 -13.61 -28.71
C LYS A 3 4.66 -12.23 -28.84
N GLN A 4 4.24 -11.25 -28.04
CA GLN A 4 4.82 -9.91 -28.08
C GLN A 4 6.28 -9.93 -27.57
N PRO A 5 7.16 -9.09 -28.15
CA PRO A 5 8.54 -9.03 -27.72
C PRO A 5 8.69 -8.67 -26.23
N ARG A 6 9.67 -9.26 -25.55
CA ARG A 6 10.01 -8.94 -24.15
C ARG A 6 10.57 -7.51 -23.97
N HIS A 7 11.02 -6.88 -25.04
CA HIS A 7 11.50 -5.50 -25.01
C HIS A 7 10.34 -4.50 -25.02
N ARG A 8 10.60 -3.27 -24.61
CA ARG A 8 9.59 -2.21 -24.61
C ARG A 8 9.13 -1.97 -26.05
N PRO A 9 7.82 -2.05 -26.37
CA PRO A 9 7.36 -1.83 -27.73
C PRO A 9 7.73 -0.42 -28.21
N HIS A 10 8.10 -0.29 -29.48
CA HIS A 10 8.35 1.01 -30.12
C HIS A 10 7.03 1.79 -30.20
N ARG A 11 7.06 3.09 -29.87
CA ARG A 11 5.84 3.92 -29.75
C ARG A 11 6.01 5.24 -30.48
N LYS A 12 5.05 5.56 -31.36
CA LYS A 12 4.92 6.86 -32.00
C LYS A 12 3.47 7.31 -31.85
N PHE A 13 3.24 8.39 -31.11
CA PHE A 13 1.92 8.99 -30.91
C PHE A 13 1.86 10.36 -31.59
N GLU A 14 2.05 10.39 -32.92
CA GLU A 14 2.26 11.63 -33.69
C GLU A 14 1.12 12.63 -33.51
N ASN A 15 -0.11 12.14 -33.37
CA ASN A 15 -1.33 12.92 -33.19
C ASN A 15 -1.76 13.08 -31.71
N ALA A 16 -0.86 12.85 -30.75
CA ALA A 16 -1.18 13.00 -29.33
C ALA A 16 -1.58 14.44 -28.99
N LYS A 17 -2.74 14.60 -28.32
CA LYS A 17 -3.22 15.90 -27.83
C LYS A 17 -2.15 16.56 -26.96
N ARG A 18 -1.85 17.82 -27.23
CA ARG A 18 -0.81 18.57 -26.51
C ARG A 18 -1.41 19.24 -25.29
N LEU A 19 -0.84 18.95 -24.13
CA LEU A 19 -1.12 19.58 -22.86
C LEU A 19 0.15 20.28 -22.39
N ILE A 20 0.16 21.61 -22.49
CA ILE A 20 1.27 22.46 -22.05
C ILE A 20 0.85 23.11 -20.75
N LEU A 21 1.61 22.84 -19.70
CA LEU A 21 1.31 23.23 -18.33
C LEU A 21 2.27 24.33 -17.91
N GLU A 22 1.70 25.42 -17.40
CA GLU A 22 2.45 26.53 -16.81
C GLU A 22 2.77 26.22 -15.34
N CYS A 23 3.78 26.92 -14.80
CA CYS A 23 4.05 26.85 -13.36
C CYS A 23 2.91 27.50 -12.59
N GLU A 24 2.41 26.81 -11.56
CA GLU A 24 1.25 27.25 -10.77
C GLU A 24 1.56 28.45 -9.86
N LEU A 25 2.85 28.69 -9.58
CA LEU A 25 3.29 29.81 -8.76
C LEU A 25 3.33 31.09 -9.59
N GLU A 26 2.62 32.13 -9.15
CA GLU A 26 2.73 33.47 -9.72
C GLU A 26 3.80 34.32 -9.01
N GLU A 27 4.02 34.09 -7.72
CA GLU A 27 4.96 34.84 -6.89
C GLU A 27 6.05 33.94 -6.30
N CYS A 28 7.21 34.52 -6.04
CA CYS A 28 8.33 33.82 -5.43
C CYS A 28 8.02 33.53 -3.94
N PRO A 29 8.04 32.26 -3.49
CA PRO A 29 7.79 31.92 -2.08
C PRO A 29 8.84 32.46 -1.10
N HIS A 30 9.95 33.02 -1.60
CA HIS A 30 11.02 33.56 -0.77
C HIS A 30 11.01 35.09 -0.66
N CYS A 31 10.51 35.82 -1.67
CA CYS A 31 10.55 37.29 -1.68
C CYS A 31 9.23 37.96 -2.07
N GLY A 32 8.21 37.21 -2.50
CA GLY A 32 6.91 37.74 -2.93
C GLY A 32 6.91 38.39 -4.33
N ASP A 33 8.07 38.60 -4.96
CA ASP A 33 8.12 39.17 -6.30
C ASP A 33 7.52 38.24 -7.36
N VAL A 34 6.88 38.83 -8.37
CA VAL A 34 6.27 38.11 -9.51
C VAL A 34 7.33 37.31 -10.26
N LEU A 35 7.04 36.02 -10.46
CA LEU A 35 7.91 35.11 -11.18
C LEU A 35 7.83 35.33 -12.68
N LYS A 36 8.98 35.35 -13.36
CA LYS A 36 9.05 35.56 -14.81
C LYS A 36 8.92 34.22 -15.56
N PRO A 37 8.02 34.10 -16.55
CA PRO A 37 7.96 32.93 -17.43
C PRO A 37 9.25 32.71 -18.21
N ARG A 38 9.63 31.44 -18.35
CA ARG A 38 10.74 31.00 -19.20
C ARG A 38 10.21 30.18 -20.37
N ASN A 39 10.92 30.26 -21.50
CA ASN A 39 10.62 29.44 -22.68
C ASN A 39 11.11 27.98 -22.55
N THR A 40 11.85 27.65 -21.49
CA THR A 40 12.41 26.32 -21.26
C THR A 40 11.38 25.36 -20.67
N TRP A 41 11.33 24.16 -21.22
CA TRP A 41 10.51 23.06 -20.69
C TRP A 41 11.35 22.19 -19.76
N HIS A 42 10.88 21.99 -18.53
CA HIS A 42 11.55 21.07 -17.60
C HIS A 42 11.17 19.62 -17.88
N MET A 43 10.01 19.38 -18.49
CA MET A 43 9.61 18.07 -18.96
C MET A 43 8.90 18.14 -20.30
N ARG A 44 9.17 17.14 -21.13
CA ARG A 44 8.51 16.92 -22.42
C ARG A 44 8.45 15.43 -22.71
N LYS A 45 7.25 14.88 -22.77
CA LYS A 45 7.07 13.43 -22.99
C LYS A 45 5.71 13.11 -23.56
N ARG A 46 5.64 11.99 -24.26
CA ARG A 46 4.37 11.36 -24.62
C ARG A 46 4.00 10.35 -23.55
N VAL A 47 2.77 10.44 -23.07
CA VAL A 47 2.22 9.66 -21.97
C VAL A 47 1.01 8.90 -22.51
N GLN A 48 0.97 7.59 -22.28
CA GLN A 48 -0.23 6.80 -22.53
C GLN A 48 -1.15 6.89 -21.31
N THR A 49 -2.37 7.36 -21.51
CA THR A 49 -3.47 7.36 -20.53
C THR A 49 -4.57 6.43 -21.03
N LEU A 50 -5.50 6.03 -20.15
CA LEU A 50 -6.65 5.19 -20.50
C LEU A 50 -7.58 5.86 -21.52
N GLU A 51 -7.58 7.19 -21.59
CA GLU A 51 -8.34 7.98 -22.58
C GLU A 51 -7.56 8.17 -23.90
N GLY A 52 -6.31 7.73 -23.95
CA GLY A 52 -5.44 7.81 -25.11
C GLY A 52 -4.10 8.52 -24.86
N PRO A 53 -3.24 8.60 -25.88
CA PRO A 53 -1.93 9.21 -25.73
C PRO A 53 -1.99 10.74 -25.73
N ILE A 54 -1.28 11.36 -24.79
CA ILE A 54 -1.12 12.82 -24.67
C ILE A 54 0.35 13.21 -24.69
N PHE A 55 0.64 14.40 -25.23
CA PHE A 55 1.94 15.05 -25.09
C PHE A 55 1.89 16.00 -23.91
N VAL A 56 2.72 15.77 -22.90
CA VAL A 56 2.83 16.62 -21.71
C VAL A 56 4.10 17.45 -21.81
N GLY A 57 3.94 18.77 -21.78
CA GLY A 57 5.02 19.73 -21.65
C GLY A 57 4.86 20.56 -20.39
N GLY A 58 5.89 20.67 -19.56
CA GLY A 58 5.87 21.51 -18.37
C GLY A 58 6.82 22.70 -18.53
N LYS A 59 6.29 23.92 -18.52
CA LYS A 59 7.09 25.15 -18.54
C LYS A 59 7.71 25.43 -17.17
N THR A 60 8.52 26.48 -17.13
CA THR A 60 9.21 26.94 -15.92
C THR A 60 9.07 28.44 -15.77
N LYS A 61 9.13 28.92 -14.53
CA LYS A 61 9.30 30.32 -14.18
C LYS A 61 10.59 30.50 -13.37
N GLU A 62 11.09 31.72 -13.27
CA GLU A 62 12.25 32.07 -12.44
C GLU A 62 12.00 33.34 -11.61
N CYS A 63 12.64 33.40 -10.44
CA CYS A 63 12.72 34.65 -9.69
C CYS A 63 13.89 35.48 -10.24
N ILE A 64 13.61 36.67 -10.78
CA ILE A 64 14.62 37.59 -11.32
C ILE A 64 15.05 38.67 -10.32
N SER A 65 14.48 38.67 -9.12
CA SER A 65 14.76 39.70 -8.11
C SER A 65 16.14 39.49 -7.50
N GLU A 66 17.03 40.47 -7.68
CA GLU A 66 18.36 40.48 -7.06
C GLU A 66 18.31 40.61 -5.54
N LYS A 67 17.18 41.10 -4.99
CA LYS A 67 16.94 41.22 -3.54
C LYS A 67 16.43 39.93 -2.92
N CYS A 68 16.07 38.93 -3.73
CA CYS A 68 15.68 37.62 -3.26
C CYS A 68 16.88 36.91 -2.62
N SER A 69 16.64 36.10 -1.59
CA SER A 69 17.66 35.18 -1.05
C SER A 69 18.05 34.06 -2.03
N HIS A 70 17.25 33.89 -3.10
CA HIS A 70 17.40 32.84 -4.11
C HIS A 70 17.18 33.39 -5.53
N PRO A 71 18.02 34.36 -5.97
CA PRO A 71 17.90 34.92 -7.31
C PRO A 71 18.19 33.85 -8.36
N GLY A 72 17.46 33.87 -9.48
CA GLY A 72 17.59 32.90 -10.57
C GLY A 72 17.02 31.50 -10.27
N LYS A 73 16.41 31.28 -9.10
CA LYS A 73 15.81 29.97 -8.76
C LYS A 73 14.63 29.66 -9.68
N HIS A 74 14.61 28.43 -10.20
CA HIS A 74 13.59 27.94 -11.11
C HIS A 74 12.43 27.28 -10.36
N TYR A 75 11.22 27.53 -10.87
CA TYR A 75 9.98 26.90 -10.43
C TYR A 75 9.34 26.15 -11.59
N TYR A 76 8.77 24.99 -11.30
CA TYR A 76 8.34 24.01 -12.29
C TYR A 76 6.81 23.88 -12.27
N ALA A 77 6.22 23.52 -13.41
CA ALA A 77 4.81 23.10 -13.47
C ALA A 77 4.63 21.73 -12.82
N ASN A 78 4.45 21.71 -11.49
CA ASN A 78 4.30 20.48 -10.71
C ASN A 78 3.00 19.74 -11.02
N GLN A 79 1.97 20.43 -11.53
CA GLN A 79 0.73 19.83 -12.02
C GLN A 79 0.96 18.79 -13.14
N ALA A 80 2.10 18.86 -13.85
CA ALA A 80 2.48 17.84 -14.81
C ALA A 80 2.77 16.47 -14.15
N LEU A 81 3.14 16.46 -12.87
CA LEU A 81 3.35 15.24 -12.08
C LEU A 81 2.04 14.56 -11.69
N LEU A 82 0.92 15.29 -11.67
CA LEU A 82 -0.42 14.72 -11.48
C LEU A 82 -0.85 13.85 -12.68
N ILE A 83 -0.19 14.01 -13.82
CA ILE A 83 -0.46 13.21 -15.02
C ILE A 83 0.41 11.96 -15.05
N SER A 84 1.72 12.10 -14.82
CA SER A 84 2.66 10.98 -14.98
C SER A 84 3.97 11.22 -14.26
N LEU A 85 4.50 10.17 -13.65
CA LEU A 85 5.76 10.18 -12.91
C LEU A 85 6.98 10.65 -13.73
N PRO A 86 8.00 11.25 -13.09
CA PRO A 86 9.27 11.54 -13.74
C PRO A 86 9.82 10.30 -14.45
N LYS A 87 10.29 10.49 -15.69
CA LYS A 87 10.86 9.42 -16.54
C LYS A 87 9.90 8.26 -16.87
N SER A 88 8.60 8.36 -16.53
CA SER A 88 7.55 7.43 -16.98
C SER A 88 6.82 7.99 -18.20
N THR A 89 6.35 7.10 -19.08
CA THR A 89 5.49 7.44 -20.24
C THR A 89 4.09 6.84 -20.10
N TYR A 90 3.69 6.54 -18.88
CA TYR A 90 2.36 6.04 -18.53
C TYR A 90 1.72 7.02 -17.56
N GLY A 91 0.43 7.25 -17.73
CA GLY A 91 -0.34 8.11 -16.84
C GLY A 91 -0.51 7.46 -15.47
N LEU A 92 -0.80 8.30 -14.47
CA LEU A 92 -1.15 7.83 -13.12
C LEU A 92 -2.47 7.04 -13.13
N ASP A 93 -3.35 7.29 -14.09
CA ASP A 93 -4.56 6.52 -14.35
C ASP A 93 -4.26 5.07 -14.76
N VAL A 94 -3.29 4.85 -15.67
CA VAL A 94 -2.81 3.51 -16.03
C VAL A 94 -2.16 2.82 -14.83
N LEU A 95 -1.40 3.57 -14.03
CA LEU A 95 -0.78 3.07 -12.81
C LEU A 95 -1.84 2.60 -11.80
N ALA A 96 -2.87 3.42 -11.57
CA ALA A 96 -3.98 3.12 -10.67
C ALA A 96 -4.82 1.94 -11.19
N TYR A 97 -5.07 1.85 -12.50
CA TYR A 97 -5.75 0.70 -13.11
C TYR A 97 -5.02 -0.60 -12.82
N ILE A 98 -3.70 -0.65 -13.03
CA ILE A 98 -2.89 -1.84 -12.75
C ILE A 98 -3.00 -2.23 -11.27
N GLY A 99 -2.88 -1.25 -10.37
CA GLY A 99 -3.01 -1.46 -8.94
C GLY A 99 -4.37 -2.03 -8.56
N TRP A 100 -5.46 -1.43 -9.03
CA TRP A 100 -6.82 -1.88 -8.74
C TRP A 100 -7.08 -3.30 -9.26
N GLN A 101 -6.74 -3.57 -10.52
CA GLN A 101 -6.98 -4.89 -11.11
C GLN A 101 -6.18 -5.99 -10.39
N HIS A 102 -4.99 -5.68 -9.88
CA HIS A 102 -4.20 -6.67 -9.16
C HIS A 102 -4.66 -6.85 -7.70
N GLU A 103 -4.85 -5.75 -6.96
CA GLU A 103 -5.14 -5.79 -5.52
C GLU A 103 -6.60 -6.10 -5.20
N HIS A 104 -7.54 -5.63 -6.02
CA HIS A 104 -8.97 -5.76 -5.77
C HIS A 104 -9.62 -6.86 -6.62
N GLU A 105 -9.30 -6.92 -7.91
CA GLU A 105 -9.87 -7.92 -8.82
C GLU A 105 -9.05 -9.22 -8.87
N HIS A 106 -7.94 -9.30 -8.12
CA HIS A 106 -7.04 -10.46 -8.02
C HIS A 106 -6.50 -10.99 -9.36
N LYS A 107 -6.39 -10.13 -10.39
CA LYS A 107 -5.91 -10.51 -11.72
C LYS A 107 -4.40 -10.67 -11.78
N GLN A 108 -3.94 -11.62 -12.58
CA GLN A 108 -2.51 -11.81 -12.84
C GLN A 108 -1.97 -10.68 -13.74
N LEU A 109 -0.68 -10.33 -13.57
CA LEU A 109 -0.04 -9.25 -14.34
C LEU A 109 -0.13 -9.44 -15.87
N VAL A 110 -0.14 -10.70 -16.34
CA VAL A 110 -0.31 -11.04 -17.76
C VAL A 110 -1.72 -10.75 -18.27
N GLU A 111 -2.74 -10.95 -17.42
CA GLU A 111 -4.13 -10.65 -17.75
C GLU A 111 -4.35 -9.15 -17.83
N ILE A 112 -3.83 -8.40 -16.85
CA ILE A 112 -3.86 -6.93 -16.82
C ILE A 112 -3.14 -6.37 -18.05
N GLN A 113 -2.00 -6.95 -18.43
CA GLN A 113 -1.27 -6.55 -19.64
C GLN A 113 -2.11 -6.77 -20.91
N ARG A 114 -2.84 -7.88 -21.01
CA ARG A 114 -3.73 -8.15 -22.15
C ARG A 114 -4.85 -7.11 -22.23
N GLU A 115 -5.52 -6.83 -21.12
CA GLU A 115 -6.60 -5.83 -21.06
C GLU A 115 -6.12 -4.42 -21.41
N LEU A 116 -4.95 -4.02 -20.90
CA LEU A 116 -4.34 -2.74 -21.25
C LEU A 116 -4.04 -2.64 -22.74
N ASN A 117 -3.52 -3.71 -23.34
CA ASN A 117 -3.27 -3.75 -24.77
C ASN A 117 -4.57 -3.72 -25.59
N GLU A 118 -5.65 -4.35 -25.14
CA GLU A 118 -6.98 -4.28 -25.76
C GLU A 118 -7.54 -2.85 -25.72
N ARG A 119 -7.21 -2.08 -24.68
CA ARG A 119 -7.50 -0.64 -24.55
C ARG A 119 -6.52 0.25 -25.33
N GLY A 120 -5.62 -0.33 -26.13
CA GLY A 120 -4.63 0.42 -26.94
C GLY A 120 -3.41 0.93 -26.16
N ILE A 121 -3.25 0.54 -24.90
CA ILE A 121 -2.07 0.89 -24.09
C ILE A 121 -0.95 -0.10 -24.40
N LEU A 122 0.10 0.37 -25.07
CA LEU A 122 1.24 -0.46 -25.42
C LEU A 122 2.08 -0.75 -24.17
N VAL A 123 1.94 -1.94 -23.60
CA VAL A 123 2.69 -2.40 -22.43
C VAL A 123 3.03 -3.88 -22.55
N ASN A 124 4.14 -4.27 -21.93
CA ASN A 124 4.51 -5.67 -21.79
C ASN A 124 4.47 -6.05 -20.31
N GLU A 125 4.36 -7.34 -20.03
CA GLU A 125 4.17 -7.86 -18.66
C GLU A 125 5.24 -7.35 -17.68
N ARG A 126 6.52 -7.31 -18.12
CA ARG A 126 7.63 -6.78 -17.31
C ARG A 126 7.41 -5.32 -16.91
N ASN A 127 6.90 -4.49 -17.83
CA ASN A 127 6.58 -3.10 -17.51
C ASN A 127 5.30 -3.00 -16.67
N THR A 128 4.31 -3.87 -16.86
CA THR A 128 3.13 -3.96 -15.98
C THR A 128 3.58 -4.20 -14.54
N GLY A 129 4.46 -5.19 -14.30
CA GLY A 129 5.03 -5.44 -12.97
C GLY A 129 5.92 -4.31 -12.44
N LYS A 130 6.59 -3.54 -13.30
CA LYS A 130 7.32 -2.32 -12.89
C LYS A 130 6.35 -1.23 -12.43
N LEU A 131 5.28 -0.99 -13.19
CA LEU A 131 4.25 -0.01 -12.85
C LEU A 131 3.53 -0.43 -11.58
N TYR A 132 3.13 -1.69 -11.44
CA TYR A 132 2.55 -2.21 -10.20
C TYR A 132 3.43 -1.94 -8.96
N ARG A 133 4.74 -2.16 -9.03
CA ARG A 133 5.65 -1.80 -7.92
C ARG A 133 5.70 -0.30 -7.64
N GLN A 134 5.55 0.55 -8.66
CA GLN A 134 5.42 2.00 -8.47
C GLN A 134 4.09 2.35 -7.79
N PHE A 135 3.00 1.66 -8.13
CA PHE A 135 1.71 1.80 -7.46
C PHE A 135 1.81 1.43 -5.97
N LEU A 136 2.46 0.30 -5.64
CA LEU A 136 2.71 -0.09 -4.25
C LEU A 136 3.53 0.97 -3.48
N ALA A 137 4.55 1.55 -4.11
CA ALA A 137 5.32 2.64 -3.50
C ALA A 137 4.46 3.89 -3.22
N PHE A 138 3.48 4.18 -4.08
CA PHE A 138 2.51 5.26 -3.86
C PHE A 138 1.54 4.93 -2.72
N LEU A 139 1.05 3.70 -2.63
CA LEU A 139 0.24 3.25 -1.49
C LEU A 139 1.02 3.35 -0.17
N GLY A 140 2.29 2.95 -0.16
CA GLY A 140 3.15 3.09 1.02
C GLY A 140 3.34 4.55 1.46
N ALA A 141 3.23 5.51 0.54
CA ALA A 141 3.28 6.94 0.84
C ALA A 141 1.95 7.50 1.36
N MET A 142 0.82 6.78 1.26
CA MET A 142 -0.51 7.19 1.74
C MET A 142 -0.67 7.17 3.27
N SER A 143 0.43 7.40 3.99
CA SER A 143 0.53 7.58 5.44
C SER A 143 -0.49 8.56 6.03
N GLU A 144 -1.04 9.50 5.25
CA GLU A 144 -2.01 10.49 5.71
C GLU A 144 -3.34 9.85 6.14
N ARG A 145 -3.86 8.84 5.42
CA ARG A 145 -5.12 8.19 5.81
C ARG A 145 -4.96 7.41 7.10
N THR A 146 -3.85 6.67 7.22
CA THR A 146 -3.49 5.96 8.46
C THR A 146 -3.34 6.96 9.59
N LYS A 147 -2.60 8.05 9.38
CA LYS A 147 -2.41 9.11 10.39
C LYS A 147 -3.75 9.69 10.86
N LYS A 148 -4.66 10.06 9.95
CA LYS A 148 -5.99 10.58 10.31
C LYS A 148 -6.80 9.60 11.15
N ARG A 149 -6.75 8.29 10.84
CA ARG A 149 -7.42 7.26 11.65
C ARG A 149 -6.81 7.14 13.04
N LEU A 150 -5.50 7.24 13.17
CA LEU A 150 -4.83 7.23 14.46
C LEU A 150 -5.18 8.49 15.27
N GLU A 151 -5.18 9.67 14.65
CA GLU A 151 -5.58 10.92 15.30
C GLU A 151 -7.03 10.83 15.81
N GLN A 152 -7.95 10.33 14.98
CA GLN A 152 -9.33 10.09 15.38
C GLN A 152 -9.45 9.11 16.56
N ALA A 153 -8.67 8.01 16.56
CA ALA A 153 -8.67 7.06 17.68
C ALA A 153 -8.17 7.70 18.98
N VAL A 154 -7.15 8.55 18.90
CA VAL A 154 -6.63 9.30 20.05
C VAL A 154 -7.68 10.28 20.57
N ASP A 155 -8.36 11.00 19.68
CA ASP A 155 -9.39 11.96 20.07
C ASP A 155 -10.59 11.26 20.73
N GLU A 156 -10.98 10.08 20.24
CA GLU A 156 -12.14 9.32 20.73
C GLU A 156 -11.83 8.52 22.02
N HIS A 157 -10.62 7.98 22.16
CA HIS A 157 -10.28 7.04 23.23
C HIS A 157 -9.17 7.51 24.19
N GLY A 158 -8.57 8.68 23.93
CA GLY A 158 -7.49 9.25 24.73
C GLY A 158 -6.12 8.63 24.47
N GLY A 159 -5.99 7.70 23.53
CA GLY A 159 -4.72 7.05 23.16
C GLY A 159 -4.91 5.84 22.26
N LEU A 160 -3.81 5.15 21.97
CA LEU A 160 -3.74 4.02 21.03
C LEU A 160 -3.44 2.71 21.74
N ILE A 161 -3.90 1.60 21.16
CA ILE A 161 -3.48 0.25 21.56
C ILE A 161 -2.73 -0.40 20.39
N TRP A 162 -1.44 -0.67 20.60
CA TRP A 162 -0.60 -1.32 19.58
C TRP A 162 -0.68 -2.83 19.69
N ALA A 163 -1.20 -3.49 18.65
CA ALA A 163 -1.05 -4.93 18.46
C ALA A 163 0.08 -5.22 17.48
N MET A 164 0.92 -6.21 17.80
CA MET A 164 1.93 -6.74 16.90
C MET A 164 1.80 -8.25 16.77
N ASP A 165 1.84 -8.73 15.53
CA ASP A 165 1.71 -10.15 15.19
C ASP A 165 2.70 -10.54 14.09
N ALA A 166 3.09 -11.81 14.06
CA ALA A 166 3.94 -12.39 13.03
C ALA A 166 3.17 -13.47 12.26
N LEU A 167 2.79 -13.15 11.03
CA LEU A 167 2.07 -14.06 10.15
C LEU A 167 3.06 -14.81 9.25
N GLN A 168 2.72 -16.05 8.87
CA GLN A 168 3.48 -16.82 7.88
C GLN A 168 2.60 -17.19 6.67
N PRO A 169 2.30 -16.24 5.75
CA PRO A 169 1.34 -16.46 4.67
C PRO A 169 1.69 -17.62 3.73
N GLU A 170 2.99 -17.79 3.43
CA GLU A 170 3.50 -18.84 2.53
C GLU A 170 3.76 -20.18 3.25
N GLY A 171 3.56 -20.25 4.57
CA GLY A 171 3.84 -21.43 5.39
C GLY A 171 5.33 -21.82 5.51
N HIS A 172 6.24 -21.11 4.85
CA HIS A 172 7.69 -21.31 4.93
C HIS A 172 8.46 -20.00 4.69
N GLY A 173 9.68 -19.92 5.23
CA GLY A 173 10.58 -18.79 4.98
C GLY A 173 10.37 -17.59 5.90
N THR A 174 10.07 -16.43 5.31
CA THR A 174 10.00 -15.14 6.03
C THR A 174 8.65 -14.94 6.71
N LEU A 175 8.66 -14.26 7.85
CA LEU A 175 7.47 -13.84 8.58
C LEU A 175 7.07 -12.44 8.15
N LEU A 176 5.78 -12.21 8.03
CA LEU A 176 5.17 -10.90 7.86
C LEU A 176 4.79 -10.35 9.24
N TYR A 177 5.63 -9.46 9.76
CA TYR A 177 5.32 -8.73 10.98
C TYR A 177 4.37 -7.59 10.66
N VAL A 178 3.28 -7.47 11.42
CA VAL A 178 2.26 -6.45 11.23
C VAL A 178 2.11 -5.65 12.53
N LEU A 179 2.15 -4.32 12.42
CA LEU A 179 1.76 -3.40 13.48
C LEU A 179 0.35 -2.89 13.18
N TYR A 180 -0.52 -3.01 14.16
CA TYR A 180 -1.94 -2.72 14.05
C TYR A 180 -2.41 -1.88 15.23
N GLU A 181 -3.24 -0.87 14.96
CA GLU A 181 -3.93 -0.13 16.01
C GLU A 181 -5.32 -0.74 16.22
N VAL A 182 -5.57 -1.19 17.46
CA VAL A 182 -6.71 -2.05 17.79
C VAL A 182 -8.05 -1.31 17.76
N LEU A 183 -8.12 -0.09 18.30
CA LEU A 183 -9.40 0.59 18.53
C LEU A 183 -10.03 1.09 17.21
N SER A 184 -9.21 1.61 16.30
CA SER A 184 -9.61 2.06 14.96
C SER A 184 -9.60 0.95 13.91
N ASN A 185 -9.21 -0.26 14.28
CA ASN A 185 -9.02 -1.39 13.38
C ASN A 185 -8.08 -1.08 12.21
N THR A 186 -6.96 -0.40 12.46
CA THR A 186 -6.10 0.15 11.41
C THR A 186 -4.76 -0.58 11.33
N PRO A 187 -4.46 -1.28 10.21
CA PRO A 187 -3.09 -1.70 9.92
C PRO A 187 -2.21 -0.47 9.69
N VAL A 188 -1.14 -0.35 10.48
CA VAL A 188 -0.26 0.82 10.45
C VAL A 188 1.02 0.55 9.68
N ALA A 189 1.57 -0.65 9.85
CA ALA A 189 2.81 -1.03 9.20
C ALA A 189 2.88 -2.54 8.99
N ALA A 190 3.64 -2.94 7.98
CA ALA A 190 4.06 -4.33 7.85
C ALA A 190 5.50 -4.41 7.35
N ILE A 191 6.24 -5.43 7.79
CA ILE A 191 7.56 -5.74 7.28
C ILE A 191 7.74 -7.25 7.17
N GLN A 192 8.34 -7.69 6.06
CA GLN A 192 8.68 -9.09 5.87
C GLN A 192 10.14 -9.32 6.28
N LEU A 193 10.38 -10.20 7.25
CA LEU A 193 11.70 -10.48 7.81
C LEU A 193 11.90 -11.97 8.06
N GLU A 194 13.14 -12.45 7.92
CA GLU A 194 13.52 -13.79 8.37
C GLU A 194 13.67 -13.77 9.90
N HIS A 195 12.77 -14.47 10.62
CA HIS A 195 12.79 -14.72 12.07
C HIS A 195 13.44 -13.58 12.86
N ALA A 196 12.77 -12.43 12.88
CA ALA A 196 13.36 -11.19 13.33
C ALA A 196 13.63 -11.21 14.83
N LYS A 197 14.90 -11.02 15.21
CA LYS A 197 15.27 -10.75 16.61
C LYS A 197 14.86 -9.33 17.00
N THR A 198 14.69 -9.10 18.29
CA THR A 198 14.30 -7.84 18.94
C THR A 198 14.96 -6.59 18.33
N LYS A 199 16.29 -6.61 18.11
CA LYS A 199 17.02 -5.49 17.51
C LYS A 199 16.49 -5.04 16.13
N LYS A 200 16.06 -5.98 15.28
CA LYS A 200 15.52 -5.65 13.95
C LYS A 200 14.12 -5.05 14.07
N LEU A 201 13.28 -5.61 14.94
CA LEU A 201 11.93 -5.12 15.20
C LEU A 201 11.94 -3.72 15.82
N LEU A 202 12.83 -3.46 16.78
CA LEU A 202 13.04 -2.12 17.33
C LEU A 202 13.35 -1.08 16.27
N LYS A 203 14.30 -1.38 15.37
CA LYS A 203 14.66 -0.48 14.27
C LYS A 203 13.48 -0.20 13.34
N TRP A 204 12.64 -1.20 13.08
CA TRP A 204 11.44 -1.04 12.27
C TRP A 204 10.38 -0.18 12.97
N LEU A 205 10.27 -0.28 14.31
CA LEU A 205 9.27 0.45 15.09
C LEU A 205 9.64 1.91 15.44
N GLU A 206 10.89 2.33 15.23
CA GLU A 206 11.37 3.69 15.49
C GLU A 206 10.42 4.81 14.99
N PRO A 207 9.92 4.80 13.73
CA PRO A 207 9.03 5.86 13.26
C PRO A 207 7.71 5.95 14.03
N TYR A 208 7.21 4.83 14.55
CA TYR A 208 5.94 4.74 15.26
C TYR A 208 6.11 5.10 16.75
N LYS A 209 7.28 4.81 17.32
CA LYS A 209 7.66 5.29 18.66
C LYS A 209 7.74 6.81 18.72
N ALA A 210 8.15 7.46 17.63
CA ALA A 210 8.26 8.91 17.54
C ALA A 210 6.92 9.64 17.37
N LEU A 211 5.79 8.91 17.25
CA LEU A 211 4.47 9.53 17.14
C LEU A 211 4.05 10.14 18.48
N PRO A 212 3.46 11.35 18.49
CA PRO A 212 3.13 12.07 19.72
C PRO A 212 1.79 11.62 20.33
N TYR A 213 1.50 10.32 20.31
CA TYR A 213 0.22 9.77 20.76
C TYR A 213 0.38 9.00 22.09
N PRO A 214 -0.53 9.17 23.07
CA PRO A 214 -0.54 8.34 24.27
C PRO A 214 -0.76 6.87 23.91
N ILE A 215 0.00 5.96 24.53
CA ILE A 215 -0.15 4.51 24.33
C ILE A 215 -0.82 3.91 25.55
N LEU A 216 -2.01 3.36 25.35
CA LEU A 216 -2.85 2.81 26.42
C LEU A 216 -2.46 1.37 26.78
N ALA A 217 -2.04 0.58 25.79
CA ALA A 217 -1.62 -0.80 25.98
C ALA A 217 -0.86 -1.34 24.76
N THR A 218 -0.21 -2.48 24.94
CA THR A 218 0.36 -3.30 23.86
C THR A 218 -0.19 -4.73 23.88
N LEU A 219 -0.40 -5.31 22.71
CA LEU A 219 -0.97 -6.65 22.50
C LEU A 219 -0.08 -7.48 21.57
N SER A 220 0.14 -8.76 21.90
CA SER A 220 0.80 -9.70 20.99
C SER A 220 0.30 -11.13 21.15
N ASP A 221 0.62 -11.98 20.18
CA ASP A 221 0.37 -13.44 20.21
C ASP A 221 1.12 -14.17 21.35
N GLY A 222 2.20 -13.57 21.83
CA GLY A 222 3.02 -14.08 22.93
C GLY A 222 4.44 -14.48 22.54
N GLU A 223 4.87 -14.25 21.30
CA GLU A 223 6.26 -14.50 20.88
C GLU A 223 7.24 -13.67 21.71
N ALA A 224 8.29 -14.29 22.24
CA ALA A 224 9.23 -13.66 23.18
C ALA A 224 9.92 -12.42 22.59
N ALA A 225 10.34 -12.48 21.31
CA ALA A 225 10.99 -11.36 20.64
C ALA A 225 10.02 -10.17 20.42
N ILE A 226 8.75 -10.46 20.15
CA ILE A 226 7.70 -9.44 20.01
C ILE A 226 7.44 -8.79 21.36
N ILE A 227 7.27 -9.58 22.42
CA ILE A 227 7.07 -9.10 23.80
C ILE A 227 8.20 -8.15 24.20
N GLU A 228 9.45 -8.61 24.08
CA GLU A 228 10.62 -7.83 24.46
C GLU A 228 10.68 -6.51 23.67
N THR A 229 10.36 -6.55 22.37
CA THR A 229 10.34 -5.36 21.51
C THR A 229 9.31 -4.34 22.00
N LEU A 230 8.07 -4.78 22.26
CA LEU A 230 6.99 -3.90 22.68
C LEU A 230 7.27 -3.25 24.04
N GLU A 231 7.81 -4.01 25.00
CA GLU A 231 8.20 -3.51 26.33
C GLU A 231 9.34 -2.48 26.25
N ILE A 232 10.29 -2.63 25.32
CA ILE A 232 11.34 -1.63 25.09
C ILE A 232 10.80 -0.38 24.37
N CYS A 233 9.86 -0.54 23.43
CA CYS A 233 9.26 0.56 22.70
C CYS A 233 8.38 1.44 23.59
N TRP A 234 7.55 0.83 24.42
CA TRP A 234 6.54 1.48 25.26
C TRP A 234 6.53 0.90 26.69
N PRO A 235 7.54 1.21 27.52
CA PRO A 235 7.76 0.56 28.82
C PRO A 235 6.65 0.86 29.84
N ASP A 236 6.00 2.02 29.73
CA ASP A 236 4.94 2.43 30.65
C ASP A 236 3.56 1.90 30.24
N ALA A 237 3.44 1.33 29.03
CA ALA A 237 2.18 0.80 28.54
C ALA A 237 1.95 -0.62 29.07
N PRO A 238 0.80 -0.93 29.69
CA PRO A 238 0.49 -2.29 30.11
C PRO A 238 0.48 -3.23 28.90
N ARG A 239 1.05 -4.42 29.09
CA ARG A 239 1.13 -5.46 28.06
C ARG A 239 0.11 -6.57 28.31
N GLN A 240 -0.55 -7.02 27.25
CA GLN A 240 -1.47 -8.14 27.27
C GLN A 240 -1.14 -9.15 26.16
N ARG A 241 -1.48 -10.43 26.36
CA ARG A 241 -1.52 -11.43 25.27
C ARG A 241 -2.87 -11.38 24.55
N CYS A 242 -2.87 -11.54 23.24
CA CYS A 242 -4.08 -11.65 22.43
C CYS A 242 -4.97 -12.76 22.98
N GLN A 243 -6.19 -12.39 23.42
CA GLN A 243 -7.14 -13.34 23.99
C GLN A 243 -7.57 -14.40 22.97
N ALA A 244 -7.72 -14.01 21.70
CA ALA A 244 -8.07 -14.94 20.64
C ALA A 244 -6.99 -16.03 20.47
N HIS A 245 -5.72 -15.65 20.35
CA HIS A 245 -4.61 -16.61 20.29
C HIS A 245 -4.53 -17.48 21.54
N PHE A 246 -4.68 -16.88 22.73
CA PHE A 246 -4.66 -17.64 23.98
C PHE A 246 -5.78 -18.68 24.07
N LEU A 247 -7.02 -18.29 23.77
CA LEU A 247 -8.18 -19.18 23.82
C LEU A 247 -8.10 -20.27 22.74
N ASN A 248 -7.65 -19.93 21.53
CA ASN A 248 -7.45 -20.91 20.46
C ASN A 248 -6.38 -21.94 20.87
N ASN A 249 -5.23 -21.49 21.41
CA ASN A 249 -4.18 -22.40 21.88
C ASN A 249 -4.65 -23.35 23.00
N LEU A 250 -5.62 -22.92 23.83
CA LEU A 250 -6.26 -23.79 24.82
C LEU A 250 -7.27 -24.76 24.20
N ALA A 251 -8.00 -24.31 23.17
CA ALA A 251 -9.04 -25.09 22.51
C ALA A 251 -8.47 -26.14 21.54
N ASP A 252 -7.39 -25.85 20.82
CA ASP A 252 -6.86 -26.70 19.74
C ASP A 252 -6.60 -28.15 20.17
N PRO A 253 -5.99 -28.44 21.35
CA PRO A 253 -5.82 -29.82 21.80
C PRO A 253 -7.16 -30.51 22.10
N ALA A 254 -8.14 -29.78 22.63
CA ALA A 254 -9.47 -30.31 22.94
C ALA A 254 -10.27 -30.60 21.66
N LEU A 255 -10.12 -29.77 20.62
CA LEU A 255 -10.80 -29.94 19.34
C LEU A 255 -10.38 -31.24 18.63
N ILE A 256 -9.16 -31.73 18.85
CA ILE A 256 -8.73 -33.05 18.32
C ILE A 256 -9.62 -34.16 18.89
N TYR A 257 -9.84 -34.17 20.20
CA TYR A 257 -10.67 -35.17 20.87
C TYR A 257 -12.17 -35.00 20.54
N ASP A 258 -12.66 -33.76 20.41
CA ASP A 258 -14.02 -33.49 19.93
C ASP A 258 -14.23 -34.07 18.52
N ASP A 259 -13.25 -33.91 17.64
CA ASP A 259 -13.28 -34.47 16.29
C ASP A 259 -13.29 -36.00 16.27
N GLU A 260 -12.53 -36.63 17.16
CA GLU A 260 -12.53 -38.08 17.35
C GLU A 260 -13.89 -38.58 17.87
N LEU A 261 -14.45 -37.90 18.88
CA LEU A 261 -15.79 -38.20 19.41
C LEU A 261 -16.84 -38.06 18.32
N ARG A 262 -16.82 -36.98 17.54
CA ARG A 262 -17.73 -36.75 16.42
C ARG A 262 -17.65 -37.86 15.38
N LYS A 263 -16.44 -38.32 15.03
CA LYS A 263 -16.23 -39.46 14.12
C LYS A 263 -16.78 -40.76 14.70
N TRP A 264 -16.53 -41.02 15.98
CA TRP A 264 -17.05 -42.19 16.69
C TRP A 264 -18.58 -42.19 16.71
N MET A 265 -19.22 -41.08 17.10
CA MET A 265 -20.69 -40.94 17.13
C MET A 265 -21.31 -41.17 15.74
N LYS A 266 -20.71 -40.65 14.67
CA LYS A 266 -21.18 -40.90 13.29
C LYS A 266 -21.12 -42.38 12.90
N LYS A 267 -20.12 -43.12 13.40
CA LYS A 267 -19.97 -44.55 13.13
C LYS A 267 -20.95 -45.39 13.96
N ASP A 268 -21.10 -45.06 15.23
CA ASP A 268 -21.89 -45.82 16.20
C ASP A 268 -23.40 -45.62 16.02
N LEU A 269 -23.84 -44.37 15.86
CA LEU A 269 -25.26 -44.04 15.66
C LEU A 269 -25.79 -44.43 14.28
N GLY A 270 -24.90 -44.87 13.38
CA GLY A 270 -25.20 -45.14 11.97
C GLY A 270 -25.55 -43.86 11.19
N GLY A 271 -25.71 -44.00 9.87
CA GLY A 271 -26.36 -42.96 9.07
C GLY A 271 -27.82 -42.83 9.49
N LEU A 272 -28.35 -41.59 9.54
CA LEU A 272 -29.78 -41.38 9.70
C LEU A 272 -30.52 -42.26 8.67
N PRO A 273 -31.59 -42.98 9.06
CA PRO A 273 -32.37 -43.73 8.09
C PRO A 273 -32.78 -42.79 6.96
N LYS A 274 -32.74 -43.28 5.71
CA LYS A 274 -33.24 -42.49 4.57
C LYS A 274 -34.63 -41.98 4.93
N ALA A 275 -34.85 -40.68 4.74
CA ALA A 275 -36.18 -40.12 4.87
C ALA A 275 -37.12 -40.97 3.99
N PRO A 276 -38.25 -41.45 4.52
CA PRO A 276 -39.16 -42.27 3.75
C PRO A 276 -39.60 -41.48 2.50
N GLU A 277 -39.61 -42.12 1.34
CA GLU A 277 -39.98 -41.48 0.06
C GLU A 277 -41.44 -41.03 0.02
N TYR A 278 -42.24 -41.42 1.03
CA TYR A 278 -43.61 -41.00 1.19
C TYR A 278 -43.86 -40.49 2.62
N PRO A 279 -44.66 -39.41 2.78
CA PRO A 279 -45.06 -38.95 4.10
C PRO A 279 -45.83 -40.06 4.82
N LEU A 280 -45.42 -40.35 6.04
CA LEU A 280 -46.16 -41.22 6.96
C LEU A 280 -47.51 -40.55 7.26
N PHE A 281 -48.57 -41.04 6.62
CA PHE A 281 -49.94 -40.86 7.06
C PHE A 281 -50.34 -42.05 7.94
#